data_AF-A0A521VTA1-F1
#
_entry.id   AF-A0A521VTA1-F1
#
_cell.length_a   1.000
_cell.length_b   1.000
_cell.length_c   1.000
_cell.angle_alpha   90.00
_cell.angle_beta   90.00
_cell.angle_gamma   90.00
#
_symmetry.space_group_name_H-M   'P 1'
#
loop_
_entity.id
_entity.type
_entity.pdbx_description
1 polymer ?
#
loop_
_entity_poly.entity_id
_entity_poly.type
_entity_poly.pdbx_seq_one_letter_code
_entity_poly.pdbx_strand_id
1 'polypeptide(L)'
;MRVQKNQVLVRENDPGRSFFFLAQGQAKVVKAGRLLNVLNPGEYYGEMAYLWSGTPPRQATVESMTDLLIAEYDSSGVERMAVETQLHLMRSLARNLADRLALANTRLIR
;
A
#
# COMPACT_ATOMS: atom_id res chain seq x y z
N MET A 1 8.60 4.69 10.34
CA MET A 1 7.83 4.87 11.59
C MET A 1 7.49 3.51 12.20
N ARG A 2 7.32 3.47 13.53
CA ARG A 2 6.80 2.30 14.25
C ARG A 2 5.32 2.50 14.52
N VAL A 3 4.51 1.46 14.34
CA VAL A 3 3.07 1.47 14.58
C VAL A 3 2.71 0.31 15.49
N GLN A 4 1.91 0.56 16.53
CA GLN A 4 1.45 -0.49 17.44
C GLN A 4 0.36 -1.35 16.80
N LYS A 5 0.17 -2.57 17.27
CA LYS A 5 -0.96 -3.42 16.90
C LYS A 5 -2.32 -2.70 17.03
N ASN A 6 -3.28 -3.09 16.19
CA ASN A 6 -4.66 -2.58 16.14
C ASN A 6 -4.80 -1.06 15.84
N GLN A 7 -3.84 -0.47 15.14
CA GLN A 7 -3.92 0.89 14.62
C GLN A 7 -4.37 0.92 13.15
N VAL A 8 -5.17 1.91 12.79
CA VAL A 8 -5.55 2.20 11.40
C VAL A 8 -4.44 3.03 10.76
N LEU A 9 -3.85 2.51 9.68
CA LEU A 9 -2.78 3.17 8.94
C LEU A 9 -3.33 4.10 7.86
N VAL A 10 -4.32 3.61 7.11
CA VAL A 10 -5.11 4.41 6.17
C VAL A 10 -6.56 3.95 6.26
N ARG A 11 -7.50 4.85 6.02
CA ARG A 11 -8.93 4.55 6.03
C ARG A 11 -9.49 4.65 4.61
N GLU A 12 -10.40 3.74 4.29
CA GLU A 12 -11.17 3.80 3.04
C GLU A 12 -11.85 5.17 2.89
N ASN A 13 -11.88 5.69 1.66
CA ASN A 13 -12.43 7.00 1.27
C ASN A 13 -11.66 8.24 1.73
N ASP A 14 -10.69 8.12 2.65
CA ASP A 14 -9.83 9.25 2.98
C ASP A 14 -9.00 9.68 1.75
N PRO A 15 -8.70 10.97 1.57
CA PRO A 15 -7.77 11.39 0.53
C PRO A 15 -6.36 10.87 0.84
N GLY A 16 -5.60 10.53 -0.20
CA GLY A 16 -4.23 10.05 -0.04
C GLY A 16 -3.33 10.48 -1.18
N ARG A 17 -2.09 10.85 -0.83
CA ARG A 17 -1.01 11.15 -1.81
C ARG A 17 0.30 10.43 -1.51
N SER A 18 0.34 9.65 -0.45
CA SER A 18 1.49 8.84 -0.05
C SER A 18 1.21 7.35 -0.19
N PHE A 19 2.27 6.57 -0.30
CA PHE A 19 2.23 5.11 -0.21
C PHE A 19 3.25 4.64 0.82
N PHE A 20 3.19 3.35 1.14
CA PHE A 20 3.94 2.81 2.26
C PHE A 20 4.61 1.49 1.89
N PHE A 21 5.72 1.21 2.58
CA PHE A 21 6.41 -0.06 2.54
C PHE A 21 6.38 -0.70 3.93
N LEU A 22 5.92 -1.94 4.00
CA LEU A 22 5.89 -2.71 5.24
C LEU A 22 7.24 -3.43 5.43
N ALA A 23 8.08 -2.92 6.32
CA ALA A 23 9.39 -3.51 6.59
C ALA A 23 9.33 -4.68 7.60
N GLN A 24 8.43 -4.61 8.59
CA GLN A 24 8.22 -5.66 9.59
C GLN A 24 6.77 -5.69 10.07
N GLY A 25 6.31 -6.87 10.50
CA GLY A 25 4.96 -7.10 11.01
C GLY A 25 3.94 -7.45 9.91
N GLN A 26 2.66 -7.51 10.28
CA GLN A 26 1.56 -7.83 9.37
C GLN A 26 0.39 -6.85 9.50
N ALA A 27 -0.24 -6.53 8.39
CA ALA A 27 -1.43 -5.67 8.36
C ALA A 27 -2.54 -6.30 7.51
N LYS A 28 -3.81 -6.02 7.83
CA LYS A 28 -4.96 -6.47 7.03
C LYS A 28 -5.47 -5.33 6.16
N VAL A 29 -5.90 -5.67 4.94
CA VAL A 29 -6.58 -4.77 4.01
C VAL A 29 -8.06 -5.12 4.00
N VAL A 30 -8.91 -4.16 4.37
CA VAL A 30 -10.35 -4.33 4.53
C VAL A 30 -11.07 -3.32 3.64
N LYS A 31 -12.04 -3.77 2.85
CA LYS A 31 -12.91 -2.89 2.06
C LYS A 31 -14.37 -3.21 2.35
N ALA A 32 -15.17 -2.19 2.68
CA ALA A 32 -16.57 -2.36 3.04
C ALA A 32 -16.79 -3.48 4.08
N GLY A 33 -15.92 -3.54 5.10
CA GLY A 33 -15.96 -4.55 6.16
C GLY A 33 -15.45 -5.95 5.78
N ARG A 34 -15.12 -6.21 4.51
CA ARG A 34 -14.59 -7.51 4.05
C ARG A 34 -13.06 -7.51 3.99
N LEU A 35 -12.44 -8.55 4.54
CA LEU A 35 -11.01 -8.80 4.40
C LEU A 35 -10.68 -9.12 2.93
N LEU A 36 -9.85 -8.30 2.31
CA LEU A 36 -9.40 -8.49 0.92
C LEU A 36 -8.05 -9.20 0.84
N ASN A 37 -7.14 -8.83 1.74
CA ASN A 37 -5.77 -9.34 1.76
C ASN A 37 -5.10 -9.14 3.13
N VAL A 38 -4.02 -9.89 3.37
CA VAL A 38 -3.06 -9.64 4.45
C VAL A 38 -1.73 -9.24 3.83
N LEU A 39 -1.16 -8.16 4.33
CA LEU A 39 0.14 -7.63 3.94
C LEU A 39 1.23 -8.23 4.83
N ASN A 40 2.32 -8.64 4.20
CA ASN A 40 3.51 -9.20 4.81
C ASN A 40 4.72 -8.27 4.61
N PRO A 41 5.81 -8.48 5.37
CA PRO A 41 7.04 -7.73 5.16
C PRO A 41 7.52 -7.81 3.71
N GLY A 42 7.97 -6.68 3.17
CA GLY A 42 8.39 -6.55 1.78
C GLY A 42 7.31 -6.04 0.83
N GLU A 43 6.06 -5.92 1.29
CA GLU A 43 4.96 -5.44 0.44
C GLU A 43 4.77 -3.92 0.52
N TYR A 44 4.37 -3.35 -0.63
CA TYR A 44 3.86 -2.00 -0.72
C TYR A 44 2.34 -1.98 -0.57
N TYR A 45 1.82 -0.87 -0.03
CA TYR A 45 0.39 -0.58 0.04
C TYR A 45 0.10 0.91 -0.08
N GLY A 46 -1.12 1.24 -0.50
CA GLY A 46 -1.56 2.63 -0.71
C GLY A 46 -0.99 3.26 -2.00
N GLU A 47 -0.28 2.48 -2.81
CA GLU A 47 0.37 2.85 -4.06
C GLU A 47 -0.61 3.34 -5.12
N MET A 48 -1.84 2.83 -5.13
CA MET A 48 -2.88 3.29 -6.06
C MET A 48 -3.18 4.78 -5.87
N ALA A 49 -3.19 5.27 -4.62
CA ALA A 49 -3.48 6.68 -4.35
C ALA A 49 -2.31 7.59 -4.77
N TYR A 50 -1.10 7.05 -4.85
CA TYR A 50 0.09 7.75 -5.30
C TYR A 50 0.22 7.74 -6.84
N LEU A 51 -0.05 6.62 -7.50
CA LEU A 51 0.12 6.46 -8.96
C LEU A 51 -1.01 7.07 -9.80
N TRP A 52 -2.21 7.21 -9.22
CA TRP A 52 -3.36 7.76 -9.93
C TRP A 52 -3.24 9.29 -10.04
N SER A 53 -3.52 9.84 -11.23
CA SER A 53 -3.50 11.30 -11.44
C SER A 53 -4.57 12.02 -10.61
N GLY A 54 -4.14 12.93 -9.73
CA GLY A 54 -5.03 13.72 -8.87
C GLY A 54 -4.91 13.36 -7.39
N THR A 55 -6.04 13.20 -6.69
CA THR A 55 -6.08 12.81 -5.27
C THR A 55 -7.23 11.82 -5.07
N PRO A 56 -7.12 10.60 -5.60
CA PRO A 56 -8.20 9.63 -5.46
C PRO A 56 -8.39 9.26 -3.97
N PRO A 57 -9.61 8.82 -3.60
CA PRO A 57 -9.83 8.23 -2.29
C PRO A 57 -9.04 6.93 -2.13
N ARG A 58 -8.62 6.64 -0.89
CA ARG A 58 -8.13 5.32 -0.50
C ARG A 58 -9.19 4.27 -0.80
N GLN A 59 -8.80 3.20 -1.49
CA GLN A 59 -9.72 2.16 -1.96
C GLN A 59 -10.10 1.11 -0.90
N ALA A 60 -9.40 1.11 0.23
CA ALA A 60 -9.59 0.19 1.35
C ALA A 60 -8.95 0.78 2.62
N THR A 61 -9.38 0.27 3.77
CA THR A 61 -8.76 0.50 5.07
C THR A 61 -7.60 -0.48 5.26
N VAL A 62 -6.49 -0.01 5.82
CA VAL A 62 -5.36 -0.87 6.24
C VAL A 62 -5.17 -0.74 7.74
N GLU A 63 -5.15 -1.86 8.45
CA GLU A 63 -5.04 -1.92 9.90
C GLU A 63 -3.93 -2.89 10.32
N SER A 64 -3.11 -2.51 11.30
CA SER A 64 -2.02 -3.33 11.81
C SER A 64 -2.57 -4.55 12.59
N MET A 65 -2.10 -5.75 12.27
CA MET A 65 -2.41 -6.98 13.02
C MET A 65 -1.35 -7.29 14.09
N THR A 66 -0.15 -6.77 13.91
CA THR A 66 0.99 -6.82 14.85
C THR A 66 1.59 -5.42 15.00
N ASP A 67 2.60 -5.28 15.84
CA ASP A 67 3.48 -4.10 15.76
C ASP A 67 4.19 -4.09 14.41
N LEU A 68 4.30 -2.90 13.82
CA LEU A 68 4.83 -2.69 12.48
C LEU A 68 6.04 -1.77 12.48
N LEU A 69 6.94 -2.03 11.54
CA LEU A 69 7.91 -1.05 11.05
C LEU A 69 7.55 -0.73 9.60
N ILE A 70 7.24 0.53 9.32
CA ILE A 70 6.83 0.97 7.97
C ILE A 70 7.63 2.19 7.51
N ALA A 71 7.82 2.34 6.21
CA ALA A 71 8.28 3.57 5.58
C ALA A 71 7.12 4.22 4.82
N GLU A 72 7.01 5.54 4.86
CA GLU A 72 6.05 6.33 4.09
C GLU A 72 6.80 7.11 3.02
N TYR A 73 6.21 7.18 1.82
CA TYR A 73 6.74 7.89 0.67
C TYR A 73 5.64 8.78 0.10
N ASP A 74 5.92 10.08 0.00
CA ASP A 74 5.11 11.07 -0.70
C ASP A 74 5.79 11.49 -2.02
N SER A 75 5.09 12.25 -2.86
CA SER A 75 5.65 12.75 -4.13
C SER A 75 6.95 13.51 -3.92
N SER A 76 7.00 14.39 -2.90
CA SER A 76 8.18 15.20 -2.63
C SER A 76 9.38 14.35 -2.22
N GLY A 77 9.17 13.31 -1.40
CA GLY A 77 10.19 12.38 -0.96
C GLY A 77 10.76 11.56 -2.11
N VAL A 78 9.89 11.05 -2.99
CA VAL A 78 10.32 10.28 -4.17
C VAL A 78 11.08 11.16 -5.16
N GLU A 79 10.60 12.38 -5.44
CA GLU A 79 11.23 13.32 -6.36
C GLU A 79 12.65 13.72 -5.95
N ARG A 80 12.95 13.71 -4.64
CA ARG A 80 14.30 13.99 -4.10
C ARG A 80 15.26 12.79 -4.19
N MET A 81 14.77 11.59 -4.50
CA MET A 81 15.61 10.40 -4.65
C MET A 81 16.41 10.46 -5.95
N ALA A 82 17.52 9.71 -6.01
CA ALA A 82 18.22 9.48 -7.27
C ALA A 82 17.28 8.83 -8.29
N VAL A 83 17.41 9.23 -9.57
CA VAL A 83 16.57 8.74 -10.67
C VAL A 83 16.57 7.21 -10.75
N GLU A 84 17.73 6.58 -10.56
CA GLU A 84 17.84 5.12 -10.53
C GLU A 84 16.96 4.51 -9.44
N THR A 85 16.95 5.09 -8.23
CA THR A 85 16.12 4.63 -7.12
C THR A 85 14.62 4.83 -7.41
N GLN A 86 14.24 5.96 -8.03
CA GLN A 86 12.87 6.19 -8.47
C GLN A 86 12.41 5.10 -9.45
N LEU A 87 13.26 4.73 -10.41
CA LEU A 87 12.96 3.67 -11.39
C LEU A 87 12.79 2.30 -10.72
N HIS A 88 13.65 1.96 -9.76
CA HIS A 88 13.50 0.72 -8.99
C HIS A 88 12.19 0.70 -8.21
N LEU A 89 11.86 1.82 -7.56
CA LEU A 89 10.61 1.96 -6.81
C LEU A 89 9.40 1.80 -7.73
N MET A 90 9.38 2.48 -8.88
CA MET A 90 8.28 2.35 -9.85
C MET A 90 8.12 0.94 -10.38
N ARG A 91 9.24 0.23 -10.66
CA ARG A 91 9.19 -1.19 -11.06
C ARG A 91 8.61 -2.08 -9.96
N SER A 92 8.94 -1.82 -8.70
CA SER A 92 8.39 -2.57 -7.56
C SER A 92 6.88 -2.32 -7.38
N LEU A 93 6.43 -1.07 -7.49
CA LEU A 93 5.01 -0.73 -7.41
C LEU A 93 4.21 -1.35 -8.56
N ALA A 94 4.72 -1.27 -9.80
CA ALA A 94 4.09 -1.86 -10.97
C ALA A 94 3.94 -3.38 -10.84
N ARG A 95 4.98 -4.06 -10.33
CA ARG A 95 4.93 -5.51 -10.06
C ARG A 95 3.87 -5.84 -9.00
N ASN A 96 3.84 -5.09 -7.90
CA ASN A 96 2.86 -5.32 -6.83
C ASN A 96 1.41 -5.20 -7.35
N LEU A 97 1.13 -4.18 -8.17
CA LEU A 97 -0.19 -4.02 -8.81
C LEU A 97 -0.52 -5.16 -9.78
N ALA A 98 0.45 -5.59 -10.59
CA ALA A 98 0.26 -6.70 -11.52
C ALA A 98 -0.06 -8.01 -10.79
N ASP A 99 0.67 -8.32 -9.71
CA ASP A 99 0.44 -9.52 -8.88
C ASP A 99 -0.95 -9.48 -8.24
N ARG A 100 -1.34 -8.32 -7.67
CA ARG A 100 -2.67 -8.13 -7.08
C ARG A 100 -3.79 -8.28 -8.11
N LEU A 101 -3.60 -7.73 -9.32
CA LEU A 101 -4.58 -7.86 -10.41
C LEU A 101 -4.73 -9.30 -10.88
N ALA A 102 -3.61 -10.03 -11.05
CA ALA A 102 -3.64 -11.44 -11.42
C ALA A 102 -4.39 -12.30 -10.38
N LEU A 103 -4.14 -12.05 -9.09
CA LEU A 103 -4.87 -12.69 -7.99
C LEU A 103 -6.36 -12.35 -7.99
N ALA A 104 -6.71 -11.09 -8.24
CA ALA A 104 -8.10 -10.64 -8.32
C ALA A 104 -8.84 -11.30 -9.50
N ASN A 105 -8.23 -11.33 -10.69
CA ASN A 105 -8.81 -11.95 -11.89
C ASN A 105 -9.05 -13.45 -11.69
N THR A 106 -8.14 -14.15 -11.02
CA THR A 106 -8.30 -15.59 -10.71
C THR A 106 -9.52 -15.86 -9.81
N ARG A 107 -9.89 -14.90 -8.94
CA ARG A 107 -11.07 -15.02 -8.07
C ARG A 107 -12.40 -14.76 -8.78
N LEU A 108 -12.38 -14.07 -9.93
CA LEU A 108 -13.58 -13.76 -10.73
C LEU A 108 -14.00 -14.89 -11.67
N ILE A 109 -13.10 -15.82 -11.98
CA ILE A 109 -13.35 -16.96 -12.87
C ILE A 109 -13.99 -18.15 -12.10
N ARG A 110 -14.19 -18.02 -10.78
CA ARG A 110 -14.91 -18.98 -9.93
C ARG A 110 -16.27 -18.43 -9.54
#